data_AF-A0A1I5DTS3-F1
#
_entry.id   AF-A0A1I5DTS3-F1
#
_cell.length_a   1.000
_cell.length_b   1.000
_cell.length_c   1.000
_cell.angle_alpha   90.00
_cell.angle_beta   90.00
_cell.angle_gamma   90.00
#
_symmetry.space_group_name_H-M   'P 1'
#
loop_
_entity.id
_entity.type
_entity.pdbx_description
1 polymer ?
#
loop_
_entity_poly.entity_id
_entity_poly.type
_entity_poly.pdbx_seq_one_letter_code
_entity_poly.pdbx_strand_id
1 'polypeptide(L)'
;MMILHDDSELQTKAEPYYEPTEMAVRAGPWPRYWARMFDLLLGIAVLSFVAGILWPAFFGAAERNFTAISIVLIPIAMTIEAGIMALVGTTVGKAIAGIRVETIDHRRPTLGTLFVRNMRVWFFGLAAGIPIVALGTLSHNHRKLSAGDRTSWDEDEGTGVFEAGSSLTRTIIVAVLYIGILGGLVALGSIKPSPRDELLAAIPEMNRDLPKAVDNATVLNRVSVDASTLIYDYTLTNRDGSTMSGVAARDIATRFSTLEATNRSTLCRAKSTNLIGSGISMRYRYSAEGGVIVDYTVTPADCA
;
A
#
# COMPACT_ATOMS: atom_id res chain seq x y z
N MET A 1 72.38 21.79 60.34
CA MET A 1 70.99 22.29 60.43
C MET A 1 70.38 22.08 59.06
N MET A 2 69.74 20.93 58.88
CA MET A 2 69.28 20.40 57.61
C MET A 2 67.82 20.82 57.46
N ILE A 3 67.54 21.77 56.56
CA ILE A 3 66.18 22.18 56.23
C ILE A 3 65.69 21.19 55.19
N LEU A 4 64.85 20.25 55.62
CA LEU A 4 64.06 19.38 54.75
C LEU A 4 63.01 20.26 54.06
N HIS A 5 63.07 20.36 52.74
CA HIS A 5 62.01 20.93 51.94
C HIS A 5 60.90 19.88 51.79
N ASP A 6 59.68 20.29 52.08
CA ASP A 6 58.46 19.48 52.13
C ASP A 6 57.87 19.40 50.70
N ASP A 7 58.16 18.30 50.00
CA ASP A 7 57.66 18.00 48.65
C ASP A 7 56.25 17.36 48.69
N SER A 8 55.28 17.95 49.42
CA SER A 8 53.96 17.34 49.62
C SER A 8 52.77 17.94 48.82
N GLU A 9 53.00 18.76 47.79
CA GLU A 9 51.90 19.34 46.98
C GLU A 9 52.03 19.15 45.47
N LEU A 10 52.30 17.93 45.02
CA LEU A 10 51.92 17.48 43.67
C LEU A 10 50.96 16.30 43.78
N GLN A 11 49.79 16.56 44.37
CA GLN A 11 48.61 15.72 44.14
C GLN A 11 48.24 15.84 42.65
N THR A 12 48.82 14.93 41.87
CA THR A 12 48.36 14.57 40.54
C THR A 12 46.88 14.27 40.68
N LYS A 13 46.02 15.14 40.15
CA LYS A 13 44.58 14.97 40.08
C LYS A 13 44.34 13.71 39.24
N ALA A 14 44.21 12.56 39.90
CA ALA A 14 43.91 11.31 39.25
C ALA A 14 42.61 11.52 38.45
N GLU A 15 42.71 11.42 37.12
CA GLU A 15 41.53 11.26 36.29
C GLU A 15 40.74 10.08 36.83
N PRO A 16 39.41 10.19 37.01
CA PRO A 16 38.61 9.09 37.49
C PRO A 16 38.78 7.91 36.53
N TYR A 17 39.37 6.83 37.03
CA TYR A 17 39.42 5.54 36.36
C TYR A 17 37.99 5.08 36.12
N TYR A 18 37.51 5.22 34.89
CA TYR A 18 36.21 4.72 34.48
C TYR A 18 36.32 3.19 34.42
N GLU A 19 35.68 2.49 35.36
CA GLU A 19 35.47 1.05 35.23
C GLU A 19 34.83 0.79 33.85
N PRO A 20 35.31 -0.17 33.06
CA PRO A 20 34.64 -0.55 31.83
C PRO A 20 33.21 -0.95 32.19
N THR A 21 32.24 -0.12 31.81
CA THR A 21 30.82 -0.45 31.79
C THR A 21 30.67 -1.90 31.34
N GLU A 22 29.92 -2.70 32.11
CA GLU A 22 29.44 -4.05 31.76
C GLU A 22 29.50 -4.27 30.25
N MET A 23 30.33 -5.23 29.79
CA MET A 23 30.54 -5.49 28.37
C MET A 23 29.22 -5.49 27.61
N ALA A 24 28.95 -4.44 26.85
CA ALA A 24 27.66 -4.24 26.24
C ALA A 24 27.29 -5.44 25.36
N VAL A 25 26.21 -6.12 25.72
CA VAL A 25 25.79 -7.34 25.05
C VAL A 25 25.29 -6.98 23.66
N ARG A 26 25.82 -7.67 22.63
CA ARG A 26 25.38 -7.50 21.25
C ARG A 26 24.03 -8.18 21.06
N ALA A 27 23.11 -7.49 20.40
CA ALA A 27 21.82 -8.08 20.06
C ALA A 27 21.98 -9.23 19.06
N GLY A 28 21.24 -10.33 19.25
CA GLY A 28 21.18 -11.45 18.31
C GLY A 28 20.54 -11.12 16.95
N PRO A 29 20.49 -12.08 16.00
CA PRO A 29 19.98 -11.85 14.65
C PRO A 29 18.47 -11.56 14.60
N TRP A 30 17.65 -12.24 15.39
CA TRP A 30 16.19 -12.12 15.33
C TRP A 30 15.64 -10.76 15.77
N PRO A 31 16.06 -10.18 16.92
CA PRO A 31 15.64 -8.83 17.29
C PRO A 31 15.98 -7.79 16.21
N ARG A 32 17.17 -7.91 15.59
CA ARG A 32 17.62 -7.02 14.51
C ARG A 32 16.73 -7.17 13.26
N TYR A 33 16.47 -8.40 12.83
CA TYR A 33 15.67 -8.69 11.65
C TYR A 33 14.24 -8.15 11.78
N TRP A 34 13.54 -8.51 12.86
CA TRP A 34 12.14 -8.12 13.03
C TRP A 34 11.98 -6.61 13.24
N ALA A 35 12.88 -5.97 14.00
CA ALA A 35 12.90 -4.52 14.12
C ALA A 35 13.06 -3.84 12.76
N ARG A 36 13.99 -4.33 11.93
CA ARG A 36 14.20 -3.79 10.57
C ARG A 36 12.99 -3.98 9.67
N MET A 37 12.40 -5.18 9.64
CA MET A 37 11.22 -5.45 8.81
C MET A 37 10.03 -4.57 9.23
N PHE A 38 9.83 -4.39 10.53
CA PHE A 38 8.80 -3.51 11.07
C PHE A 38 9.06 -2.03 10.71
N ASP A 39 10.28 -1.54 10.90
CA ASP A 39 10.65 -0.15 10.55
C ASP A 39 10.46 0.12 9.06
N LEU A 40 10.86 -0.81 8.19
CA LEU A 40 10.65 -0.71 6.75
C LEU A 40 9.18 -0.71 6.38
N LEU A 41 8.38 -1.60 6.97
CA LEU A 41 6.93 -1.65 6.73
C LEU A 41 6.28 -0.31 7.08
N LEU A 42 6.61 0.24 8.25
CA LEU A 42 6.08 1.53 8.69
C LEU A 42 6.53 2.67 7.78
N GLY A 43 7.83 2.74 7.45
CA GLY A 43 8.38 3.77 6.57
C GLY A 43 7.77 3.73 5.17
N ILE A 44 7.64 2.54 4.57
CA ILE A 44 7.02 2.37 3.25
C ILE A 44 5.52 2.69 3.29
N ALA A 45 4.81 2.30 4.35
CA ALA A 45 3.39 2.62 4.50
C ALA A 45 3.15 4.13 4.56
N VAL A 46 3.95 4.86 5.37
CA VAL A 46 3.88 6.33 5.46
C VAL A 46 4.22 6.98 4.12
N LEU A 47 5.30 6.54 3.46
CA LEU A 47 5.67 7.07 2.15
C LEU A 47 4.59 6.82 1.10
N SER A 48 4.02 5.62 1.07
CA SER A 48 2.96 5.26 0.12
C SER A 48 1.69 6.06 0.36
N PHE A 49 1.34 6.31 1.63
CA PHE A 49 0.20 7.15 1.99
C PHE A 49 0.39 8.60 1.53
N VAL A 50 1.56 9.19 1.81
CA VAL A 50 1.89 10.55 1.35
C VAL A 50 1.92 10.61 -0.19
N ALA A 51 2.52 9.62 -0.85
CA ALA A 51 2.55 9.56 -2.31
C ALA A 51 1.15 9.44 -2.91
N GLY A 52 0.24 8.67 -2.30
CA GLY A 52 -1.16 8.56 -2.74
C GLY A 52 -1.94 9.87 -2.64
N ILE A 53 -1.65 10.71 -1.64
CA ILE A 53 -2.24 12.04 -1.50
C ILE A 53 -1.69 13.00 -2.56
N LEU A 54 -0.37 13.03 -2.72
CA LEU A 54 0.30 13.98 -3.63
C LEU A 54 0.18 13.59 -5.11
N TRP A 55 0.04 12.29 -5.38
CA TRP A 55 -0.05 11.72 -6.71
C TRP A 55 -1.12 10.61 -6.74
N PRO A 56 -2.40 10.94 -7.02
CA PRO A 56 -3.50 9.97 -6.96
C PRO A 56 -3.34 8.74 -7.87
N ALA A 57 -2.58 8.85 -8.96
CA ALA A 57 -2.27 7.72 -9.84
C ALA A 57 -1.16 6.79 -9.32
N PHE A 58 -0.53 7.13 -8.19
CA PHE A 58 0.57 6.37 -7.59
C PHE A 58 0.22 4.91 -7.35
N PHE A 59 -0.95 4.62 -6.75
CA PHE A 59 -1.32 3.24 -6.44
C PHE A 59 -1.49 2.37 -7.71
N GLY A 60 -2.11 2.92 -8.76
CA GLY A 60 -2.21 2.23 -10.04
C GLY A 60 -0.85 2.05 -10.75
N ALA A 61 0.13 2.91 -10.49
CA ALA A 61 1.51 2.73 -10.96
C ALA A 61 2.26 1.68 -10.12
N ALA A 62 2.06 1.69 -8.80
CA ALA A 62 2.61 0.75 -7.82
C ALA A 62 2.18 -0.68 -8.05
N GLU A 63 0.90 -0.90 -8.34
CA GLU A 63 0.37 -2.22 -8.66
C GLU A 63 1.01 -2.79 -9.94
N ARG A 64 1.17 -1.96 -10.97
CA ARG A 64 1.76 -2.38 -12.26
C ARG A 64 3.27 -2.61 -12.20
N ASN A 65 3.98 -1.88 -11.33
CA ASN A 65 5.45 -1.87 -11.27
C ASN A 65 5.96 -2.09 -9.85
N PHE A 66 5.36 -3.03 -9.13
CA PHE A 66 5.62 -3.26 -7.71
C PHE A 66 7.12 -3.38 -7.38
N THR A 67 7.88 -4.16 -8.16
CA THR A 67 9.32 -4.35 -7.94
C THR A 67 10.11 -3.04 -8.11
N ALA A 68 9.86 -2.29 -9.19
CA ALA A 68 10.57 -1.04 -9.46
C ALA A 68 10.28 0.02 -8.39
N ILE A 69 9.02 0.13 -7.98
CA ILE A 69 8.61 1.08 -6.93
C ILE A 69 9.19 0.66 -5.58
N SER A 70 9.26 -0.63 -5.27
CA SER A 70 9.91 -1.13 -4.05
C SER A 70 11.40 -0.80 -4.00
N ILE A 71 12.12 -0.95 -5.12
CA ILE A 71 13.55 -0.59 -5.24
C ILE A 71 13.80 0.88 -4.92
N VAL A 72 12.85 1.77 -5.24
CA VAL A 72 12.95 3.21 -4.97
C VAL A 72 12.50 3.56 -3.56
N LEU A 73 11.39 3.00 -3.07
CA LEU A 73 10.84 3.37 -1.76
C LEU A 73 11.68 2.89 -0.59
N ILE A 74 12.30 1.70 -0.68
CA ILE A 74 13.13 1.15 0.40
C ILE A 74 14.29 2.09 0.78
N PRO A 75 15.17 2.53 -0.13
CA PRO A 75 16.28 3.42 0.24
C PRO A 75 15.80 4.79 0.73
N ILE A 76 14.67 5.32 0.24
CA ILE A 76 14.06 6.55 0.75
C ILE A 76 13.61 6.35 2.20
N ALA A 77 12.89 5.26 2.49
CA ALA A 77 12.45 4.93 3.84
C ALA A 77 13.65 4.79 4.80
N MET A 78 14.72 4.14 4.35
CA MET A 78 15.94 3.96 5.15
C MET A 78 16.73 5.26 5.36
N THR A 79 16.64 6.21 4.43
CA THR A 79 17.22 7.56 4.58
C THR A 79 16.48 8.34 5.66
N ILE A 80 15.14 8.32 5.62
CA ILE A 80 14.30 8.93 6.66
C ILE A 80 14.57 8.26 8.01
N GLU A 81 14.70 6.94 8.04
CA GLU A 81 15.04 6.18 9.24
C GLU A 81 16.38 6.62 9.85
N ALA A 82 17.41 6.88 9.02
CA ALA A 82 18.69 7.42 9.48
C ALA A 82 18.53 8.79 10.12
N GLY A 83 17.70 9.66 9.54
CA GLY A 83 17.31 10.95 10.13
C GLY A 83 16.64 10.79 11.50
N ILE A 84 15.65 9.90 11.61
CA ILE A 84 14.95 9.61 12.86
C ILE A 84 15.93 9.08 13.92
N MET A 85 16.80 8.14 13.55
CA MET A 85 17.82 7.61 14.47
C MET A 85 18.81 8.67 14.93
N ALA A 86 19.24 9.59 14.05
CA ALA A 86 20.16 10.66 14.43
C ALA A 86 19.52 11.63 15.44
N LEU A 87 18.22 11.92 15.29
CA LEU A 87 17.48 12.84 16.16
C LEU A 87 17.02 12.19 17.47
N VAL A 88 16.42 11.01 17.39
CA VAL A 88 15.74 10.33 18.52
C VAL A 88 16.66 9.31 19.19
N GLY A 89 17.69 8.81 18.50
CA GLY A 89 18.60 7.77 18.98
C GLY A 89 18.08 6.33 18.76
N THR A 90 16.87 6.16 18.23
CA THR A 90 16.29 4.84 17.92
C THR A 90 15.16 4.97 16.88
N THR A 91 14.60 3.84 16.48
CA THR A 91 13.39 3.73 15.64
C THR A 91 12.28 3.03 16.41
N VAL A 92 11.06 3.04 15.87
CA VAL A 92 9.90 2.41 16.54
C VAL A 92 10.14 0.91 16.72
N GLY A 93 10.55 0.19 15.68
CA GLY A 93 10.80 -1.25 15.74
C GLY A 93 11.96 -1.61 16.67
N LYS A 94 13.06 -0.84 16.63
CA LYS A 94 14.22 -1.06 17.51
C LYS A 94 13.89 -0.72 18.97
N ALA A 95 13.10 0.32 19.20
CA ALA A 95 12.59 0.67 20.52
C ALA A 95 11.68 -0.42 21.08
N ILE A 96 10.78 -1.03 20.29
CA ILE A 96 9.96 -2.14 20.77
C ILE A 96 10.82 -3.39 21.02
N ALA A 97 11.75 -3.71 20.12
CA ALA A 97 12.65 -4.87 20.25
C ALA A 97 13.66 -4.74 21.40
N GLY A 98 13.96 -3.52 21.87
CA GLY A 98 14.92 -3.30 22.94
C GLY A 98 16.36 -3.32 22.48
N ILE A 99 16.61 -2.79 21.29
CA ILE A 99 17.95 -2.73 20.70
C ILE A 99 18.28 -1.31 20.27
N ARG A 100 19.57 -0.97 20.22
CA ARG A 100 20.05 0.34 19.76
C ARG A 100 21.26 0.20 18.86
N VAL A 101 21.39 1.14 17.93
CA VAL A 101 22.58 1.26 17.08
C VAL A 101 23.51 2.28 17.71
N GLU A 102 24.72 1.85 18.02
CA GLU A 102 25.74 2.69 18.65
C GLU A 102 27.08 2.51 17.94
N THR A 103 27.97 3.47 18.11
CA THR A 103 29.39 3.29 17.77
C THR A 103 30.04 2.26 18.70
N ILE A 104 31.22 1.77 18.35
CA ILE A 104 31.96 0.85 19.23
C ILE A 104 32.30 1.49 20.59
N ASP A 105 32.41 2.82 20.64
CA ASP A 105 32.60 3.58 21.88
C ASP A 105 31.27 3.86 22.64
N HIS A 106 30.17 3.17 22.32
CA HIS A 106 28.85 3.36 22.92
C HIS A 106 28.26 4.78 22.81
N ARG A 107 28.69 5.52 21.79
CA ARG A 107 28.12 6.83 21.45
C ARG A 107 27.08 6.72 20.35
N ARG A 108 26.15 7.68 20.32
CA ARG A 108 25.18 7.83 19.23
C ARG A 108 25.92 8.07 17.90
N PRO A 109 25.65 7.28 16.85
CA PRO A 109 26.29 7.50 15.55
C PRO A 109 25.80 8.79 14.89
N THR A 110 26.63 9.38 14.03
CA THR A 110 26.26 10.57 13.28
C THR A 110 25.24 10.25 12.18
N LEU A 111 24.53 11.26 11.67
CA LEU A 111 23.59 11.10 10.55
C LEU A 111 24.28 10.49 9.32
N GLY A 112 25.49 10.96 8.98
CA GLY A 112 26.25 10.44 7.84
C GLY A 112 26.57 8.95 8.00
N THR A 113 27.06 8.56 9.17
CA THR A 113 27.33 7.15 9.51
C THR A 113 26.05 6.31 9.39
N LEU A 114 24.92 6.77 9.93
CA LEU A 114 23.64 6.05 9.86
C LEU A 114 23.13 5.92 8.43
N PHE A 115 23.27 6.96 7.60
CA PHE A 115 22.88 6.95 6.20
C PHE A 115 23.69 5.92 5.41
N VAL A 116 25.02 5.99 5.47
CA VAL A 116 25.90 5.06 4.73
C VAL A 116 25.68 3.63 5.20
N ARG A 117 25.60 3.42 6.52
CA ARG A 117 25.24 2.12 7.11
C ARG A 117 23.92 1.59 6.55
N ASN A 118 22.87 2.41 6.50
CA ASN A 118 21.56 2.00 5.98
C ASN A 118 21.61 1.69 4.48
N MET A 119 22.34 2.45 3.67
CA MET A 119 22.51 2.14 2.23
C MET A 119 23.25 0.81 2.02
N ARG A 120 24.27 0.52 2.84
CA ARG A 120 24.96 -0.77 2.83
C ARG A 120 24.03 -1.91 3.25
N VAL A 121 23.16 -1.71 4.25
CA VAL A 121 22.12 -2.70 4.61
C VAL A 121 21.17 -2.95 3.44
N TRP A 122 20.75 -1.91 2.72
CA TRP A 122 19.89 -2.06 1.55
C TRP A 122 20.55 -2.90 0.45
N PHE A 123 21.81 -2.61 0.11
CA PHE A 123 22.53 -3.34 -0.93
C PHE A 123 23.01 -4.73 -0.49
N PHE A 124 23.74 -4.84 0.63
CA PHE A 124 24.39 -6.09 1.05
C PHE A 124 23.54 -6.94 2.00
N GLY A 125 22.55 -6.35 2.64
CA GLY A 125 21.60 -7.07 3.50
C GLY A 125 20.36 -7.49 2.72
N LEU A 126 19.71 -6.53 2.04
CA LEU A 126 18.44 -6.73 1.34
C LEU A 126 18.60 -6.94 -0.18
N ALA A 127 19.82 -7.07 -0.70
CA ALA A 127 20.12 -7.30 -2.11
C ALA A 127 19.40 -6.31 -3.05
N ALA A 128 19.37 -5.03 -2.67
CA ALA A 128 18.64 -3.96 -3.36
C ALA A 128 17.14 -4.23 -3.58
N GLY A 129 16.54 -5.13 -2.80
CA GLY A 129 15.13 -5.51 -2.91
C GLY A 129 14.85 -6.71 -3.84
N ILE A 130 15.88 -7.41 -4.33
CA ILE A 130 15.71 -8.63 -5.13
C ILE A 130 15.44 -9.82 -4.20
N PRO A 131 14.22 -10.39 -4.15
CA PRO A 131 13.82 -11.28 -3.05
C PRO A 131 14.67 -12.54 -2.90
N ILE A 132 14.99 -13.24 -4.00
CA ILE A 132 15.74 -14.50 -3.96
C ILE A 132 17.19 -14.27 -3.51
N VAL A 133 17.81 -13.18 -3.98
CA VAL A 133 19.17 -12.82 -3.58
C VAL A 133 19.18 -12.35 -2.12
N ALA A 134 18.15 -11.62 -1.69
CA ALA A 134 17.99 -11.15 -0.32
C ALA A 134 17.93 -12.30 0.69
N LEU A 135 17.29 -13.43 0.35
CA LEU A 135 17.27 -14.61 1.22
C LEU A 135 18.68 -15.16 1.46
N GLY A 136 19.51 -15.20 0.42
CA GLY A 136 20.91 -15.64 0.51
C GLY A 136 21.74 -14.70 1.39
N THR A 137 21.64 -13.39 1.17
CA THR A 137 22.37 -12.39 1.97
C THR A 137 21.90 -12.38 3.42
N LEU A 138 20.60 -12.48 3.69
CA LEU A 138 20.06 -12.55 5.05
C LEU A 138 20.49 -13.84 5.76
N SER A 139 20.49 -14.99 5.07
CA SER A 139 20.97 -16.26 5.64
C SER A 139 22.45 -16.20 6.01
N HIS A 140 23.28 -15.62 5.13
CA HIS A 140 24.70 -15.40 5.40
C HIS A 140 24.92 -14.50 6.63
N ASN A 141 24.24 -13.35 6.69
CA ASN A 141 24.36 -12.42 7.81
C ASN A 141 23.81 -13.01 9.12
N HIS A 142 22.75 -13.83 9.06
CA HIS A 142 22.26 -14.56 10.23
C HIS A 142 23.34 -15.46 10.81
N ARG A 143 24.01 -16.27 9.97
CA ARG A 143 25.10 -17.16 10.42
C ARG A 143 26.25 -16.37 11.05
N LYS A 144 26.65 -15.26 10.44
CA LYS A 144 27.71 -14.37 10.95
C LYS A 144 27.33 -13.82 12.34
N LEU A 145 26.13 -13.28 12.49
CA LEU A 145 25.63 -12.78 13.78
C LEU A 145 25.47 -13.87 14.84
N SER A 146 25.04 -15.08 14.46
CA SER A 146 24.96 -16.23 15.37
C SER A 146 26.33 -16.70 15.87
N ALA A 147 27.40 -16.46 15.11
CA ALA A 147 28.77 -16.75 15.51
C ALA A 147 29.39 -15.64 16.41
N GLY A 148 28.66 -14.55 16.68
CA GLY A 148 29.13 -13.42 17.49
C GLY A 148 29.85 -12.32 16.69
N ASP A 149 30.00 -12.52 15.38
CA ASP A 149 30.62 -11.56 14.48
C ASP A 149 29.72 -10.34 14.21
N ARG A 150 30.30 -9.31 13.56
CA ARG A 150 29.57 -8.11 13.11
C ARG A 150 29.20 -8.24 11.64
N THR A 151 28.16 -7.55 11.22
CA THR A 151 27.81 -7.45 9.80
C THR A 151 28.78 -6.52 9.09
N SER A 152 28.95 -6.65 7.77
CA SER A 152 29.91 -5.81 7.02
C SER A 152 29.62 -4.32 7.16
N TRP A 153 28.35 -3.91 7.16
CA TRP A 153 27.97 -2.51 7.35
C TRP A 153 28.15 -2.00 8.78
N ASP A 154 28.18 -2.88 9.78
CA ASP A 154 28.52 -2.50 11.16
C ASP A 154 30.06 -2.41 11.31
N GLU A 155 30.82 -3.30 10.67
CA GLU A 155 32.29 -3.30 10.65
C GLU A 155 32.86 -2.06 9.99
N ASP A 156 32.40 -1.77 8.77
CA ASP A 156 32.96 -0.71 7.93
C ASP A 156 32.66 0.69 8.47
N GLU A 157 31.53 0.86 9.17
CA GLU A 157 31.10 2.15 9.72
C GLU A 157 31.45 2.30 11.21
N GLY A 158 32.15 1.33 11.81
CA GLY A 158 32.50 1.38 13.23
C GLY A 158 31.28 1.41 14.16
N THR A 159 30.22 0.70 13.80
CA THR A 159 28.97 0.62 14.56
C THR A 159 28.67 -0.80 15.03
N GLY A 160 27.67 -0.91 15.90
CA GLY A 160 27.14 -2.17 16.39
C GLY A 160 25.67 -2.03 16.80
N VAL A 161 25.00 -3.16 16.96
CA VAL A 161 23.66 -3.20 17.53
C VAL A 161 23.73 -3.90 18.88
N PHE A 162 23.37 -3.15 19.93
CA PHE A 162 23.50 -3.57 21.31
C PHE A 162 22.13 -3.72 21.97
N GLU A 163 22.07 -4.56 23.00
CA GLU A 163 20.87 -4.77 23.78
C GLU A 163 20.64 -3.58 24.72
N ALA A 164 19.42 -3.03 24.68
CA ALA A 164 18.92 -1.99 25.57
C ALA A 164 17.65 -2.51 26.28
N GLY A 165 17.75 -3.73 26.83
CA GLY A 165 16.63 -4.50 27.38
C GLY A 165 15.96 -5.45 26.39
N SER A 166 16.71 -5.93 25.39
CA SER A 166 16.23 -6.94 24.44
C SER A 166 15.73 -8.20 25.17
N SER A 167 14.66 -8.80 24.66
CA SER A 167 14.18 -10.08 25.17
C SER A 167 13.44 -10.86 24.08
N LEU A 168 13.28 -12.16 24.28
CA LEU A 168 12.50 -13.00 23.37
C LEU A 168 11.07 -12.48 23.23
N THR A 169 10.43 -12.09 24.32
CA THR A 169 9.07 -11.53 24.32
C THR A 169 8.97 -10.28 23.46
N ARG A 170 9.90 -9.33 23.62
CA ARG A 170 9.93 -8.10 22.81
C ARG A 170 10.12 -8.40 21.32
N THR A 171 10.98 -9.38 21.01
CA THR A 171 11.20 -9.84 19.64
C THR A 171 9.94 -10.45 19.02
N ILE A 172 9.23 -11.29 19.78
CA ILE A 172 7.95 -11.89 19.35
C ILE A 172 6.90 -10.79 19.13
N ILE A 173 6.79 -9.80 20.01
CA ILE A 173 5.86 -8.68 19.85
C ILE A 173 6.12 -7.94 18.54
N VAL A 174 7.37 -7.59 18.22
CA VAL A 174 7.69 -6.92 16.96
C VAL A 174 7.36 -7.79 15.75
N ALA A 175 7.66 -9.10 15.81
CA ALA A 175 7.34 -10.04 14.75
C ALA A 175 5.82 -10.13 14.50
N VAL A 176 5.02 -10.25 15.57
CA VAL A 176 3.55 -10.31 15.49
C VAL A 176 2.98 -9.01 14.95
N LEU A 177 3.48 -7.85 15.39
CA LEU A 177 3.06 -6.55 14.87
C LEU A 177 3.36 -6.43 13.37
N TYR A 178 4.56 -6.82 12.93
CA TYR A 178 4.91 -6.83 11.51
C TYR A 178 3.99 -7.75 10.70
N ILE A 179 3.82 -9.01 11.13
CA ILE A 179 2.98 -10.00 10.43
C ILE A 179 1.51 -9.55 10.40
N GLY A 180 1.00 -9.04 11.52
CA GLY A 180 -0.38 -8.56 11.63
C GLY A 180 -0.67 -7.37 10.72
N ILE A 181 0.22 -6.36 10.71
CA ILE A 181 0.06 -5.20 9.82
C ILE A 181 0.21 -5.61 8.35
N LEU A 182 1.24 -6.40 8.02
CA LEU A 182 1.45 -6.87 6.65
C LEU A 182 0.25 -7.69 6.15
N GLY A 183 -0.22 -8.64 6.96
CA GLY A 183 -1.40 -9.45 6.67
C GLY A 183 -2.66 -8.59 6.51
N GLY A 184 -2.85 -7.59 7.38
CA GLY A 184 -3.93 -6.62 7.26
C GLY A 184 -3.88 -5.81 5.96
N LEU A 185 -2.71 -5.32 5.57
CA LEU A 185 -2.53 -4.59 4.30
C LEU A 185 -2.81 -5.47 3.08
N VAL A 186 -2.32 -6.72 3.08
CA VAL A 186 -2.60 -7.69 2.01
C VAL A 186 -4.09 -8.02 1.96
N ALA A 187 -4.74 -8.22 3.12
CA ALA A 187 -6.17 -8.47 3.19
C ALA A 187 -6.97 -7.31 2.64
N LEU A 188 -6.65 -6.06 3.03
CA LEU A 188 -7.29 -4.85 2.50
C LEU A 188 -7.15 -4.73 0.98
N GLY A 189 -5.96 -5.02 0.43
CA GLY A 189 -5.74 -5.04 -1.02
C GLY A 189 -6.46 -6.18 -1.76
N SER A 190 -6.87 -7.23 -1.04
CA SER A 190 -7.59 -8.38 -1.60
C SER A 190 -9.12 -8.23 -1.54
N ILE A 191 -9.63 -7.20 -0.86
CA ILE A 191 -11.07 -6.89 -0.84
C ILE A 191 -11.45 -6.45 -2.26
N LYS A 192 -12.07 -7.35 -3.02
CA LYS A 192 -12.64 -7.01 -4.32
C LYS A 192 -13.77 -6.01 -4.11
N PRO A 193 -13.80 -4.89 -4.87
CA PRO A 193 -14.93 -3.97 -4.82
C PRO A 193 -16.23 -4.72 -5.11
N SER A 194 -17.34 -4.29 -4.51
CA SER A 194 -18.62 -4.91 -4.82
C SER A 194 -18.96 -4.65 -6.30
N PRO A 195 -19.76 -5.52 -6.97
CA PRO A 195 -20.19 -5.26 -8.35
C PRO A 195 -20.84 -3.87 -8.54
N ARG A 196 -21.47 -3.34 -7.48
CA ARG A 196 -22.02 -1.99 -7.44
C ARG A 196 -20.92 -0.92 -7.48
N ASP A 197 -19.85 -1.06 -6.71
CA ASP A 197 -18.76 -0.07 -6.66
C ASP A 197 -18.02 -0.01 -8.00
N GLU A 198 -17.83 -1.17 -8.64
CA GLU A 198 -17.29 -1.26 -10.01
C GLU A 198 -18.19 -0.53 -11.02
N LEU A 199 -19.50 -0.75 -10.95
CA LEU A 199 -20.46 -0.03 -11.80
C LEU A 199 -20.41 1.48 -11.55
N LEU A 200 -20.45 1.91 -10.29
CA LEU A 200 -20.40 3.34 -9.93
C LEU A 200 -19.13 4.02 -10.47
N ALA A 201 -18.00 3.34 -10.44
CA ALA A 201 -16.75 3.84 -11.02
C ALA A 201 -16.79 3.96 -12.55
N ALA A 202 -17.55 3.10 -13.24
CA ALA A 202 -17.69 3.12 -14.69
C ALA A 202 -18.68 4.18 -15.20
N ILE A 203 -19.64 4.63 -14.38
CA ILE A 203 -20.71 5.55 -14.79
C ILE A 203 -20.23 6.87 -15.40
N PRO A 204 -19.20 7.57 -14.88
CA PRO A 204 -18.67 8.78 -15.50
C PRO A 204 -18.14 8.54 -16.92
N GLU A 205 -17.52 7.38 -17.16
CA GLU A 205 -17.03 7.01 -18.48
C GLU A 205 -18.17 6.64 -19.44
N MET A 206 -19.16 5.88 -18.97
CA MET A 206 -20.35 5.55 -19.77
C MET A 206 -21.15 6.80 -20.18
N ASN A 207 -21.18 7.82 -19.33
CA ASN A 207 -21.87 9.08 -19.61
C ASN A 207 -21.01 10.12 -20.37
N ARG A 208 -19.73 9.84 -20.63
CA ARG A 208 -18.79 10.82 -21.20
C ARG A 208 -19.26 11.40 -22.54
N ASP A 209 -19.81 10.53 -23.39
CA ASP A 209 -20.20 10.87 -24.77
C ASP A 209 -21.72 10.99 -24.94
N LEU A 210 -22.47 11.15 -23.85
CA LEU A 210 -23.94 11.27 -23.88
C LEU A 210 -24.38 12.75 -23.90
N PRO A 211 -25.52 13.08 -24.54
CA PRO A 211 -26.45 12.18 -25.22
C PRO A 211 -25.91 11.64 -26.56
N LYS A 212 -26.23 10.38 -26.86
CA LYS A 212 -25.74 9.67 -28.05
C LYS A 212 -26.88 8.97 -28.78
N ALA A 213 -26.98 9.20 -30.09
CA ALA A 213 -27.89 8.44 -30.94
C ALA A 213 -27.47 6.97 -31.01
N VAL A 214 -28.37 6.06 -30.66
CA VAL A 214 -28.15 4.61 -30.76
C VAL A 214 -28.64 4.11 -32.11
N ASP A 215 -29.76 4.65 -32.58
CA ASP A 215 -30.30 4.46 -33.92
C ASP A 215 -31.05 5.73 -34.38
N ASN A 216 -31.76 5.64 -35.51
CA ASN A 216 -32.48 6.77 -36.11
C ASN A 216 -33.72 7.24 -35.32
N ALA A 217 -34.13 6.51 -34.28
CA ALA A 217 -35.33 6.76 -33.49
C ALA A 217 -35.07 6.72 -31.97
N THR A 218 -33.84 6.42 -31.52
CA THR A 218 -33.48 6.32 -30.10
C THR A 218 -32.19 7.08 -29.77
N VAL A 219 -32.26 7.91 -28.74
CA VAL A 219 -31.11 8.61 -28.17
C VAL A 219 -30.92 8.16 -26.73
N LEU A 220 -29.73 7.67 -26.40
CA LEU A 220 -29.34 7.38 -25.01
C LEU A 220 -28.91 8.70 -24.35
N ASN A 221 -29.61 9.11 -23.30
CA ASN A 221 -29.34 10.39 -22.63
C ASN A 221 -28.47 10.22 -21.38
N ARG A 222 -28.67 9.12 -20.65
CA ARG A 222 -28.03 8.89 -19.37
C ARG A 222 -27.96 7.41 -19.04
N VAL A 223 -26.88 7.03 -18.40
CA VAL A 223 -26.75 5.77 -17.67
C VAL A 223 -26.60 6.10 -16.18
N SER A 224 -27.39 5.46 -15.33
CA SER A 224 -27.33 5.62 -13.87
C SER A 224 -27.38 4.26 -13.18
N VAL A 225 -27.04 4.22 -11.89
CA VAL A 225 -27.08 3.00 -11.08
C VAL A 225 -27.94 3.26 -9.87
N ASP A 226 -28.91 2.38 -9.64
CA ASP A 226 -29.69 2.33 -8.42
C ASP A 226 -29.57 0.94 -7.79
N ALA A 227 -29.06 0.88 -6.56
CA ALA A 227 -28.66 -0.36 -5.89
C ALA A 227 -27.79 -1.26 -6.80
N SER A 228 -28.35 -2.37 -7.29
CA SER A 228 -27.73 -3.34 -8.21
C SER A 228 -28.39 -3.32 -9.60
N THR A 229 -29.01 -2.21 -9.96
CA THR A 229 -29.71 -2.00 -11.24
C THR A 229 -29.02 -0.91 -12.05
N LEU A 230 -28.53 -1.27 -13.23
CA LEU A 230 -28.02 -0.33 -14.22
C LEU A 230 -29.20 0.20 -15.07
N ILE A 231 -29.47 1.49 -14.98
CA ILE A 231 -30.61 2.15 -15.62
C ILE A 231 -30.12 2.92 -16.84
N TYR A 232 -30.67 2.59 -18.00
CA TYR A 232 -30.45 3.30 -19.25
C TYR A 232 -31.68 4.15 -19.59
N ASP A 233 -31.53 5.46 -19.63
CA ASP A 233 -32.59 6.42 -19.97
C ASP A 233 -32.46 6.85 -21.44
N TYR A 234 -33.42 6.42 -22.25
CA TYR A 234 -33.55 6.73 -23.67
C TYR A 234 -34.67 7.75 -23.93
N THR A 235 -34.51 8.53 -25.00
CA THR A 235 -35.58 9.36 -25.58
C THR A 235 -35.85 8.89 -27.00
N LEU A 236 -37.14 8.74 -27.32
CA LEU A 236 -37.62 8.41 -28.66
C LEU A 236 -37.70 9.69 -29.51
N THR A 237 -37.07 9.66 -30.68
CA THR A 237 -37.00 10.80 -31.59
C THR A 237 -37.57 10.47 -32.96
N ASN A 238 -38.17 11.46 -33.61
CA ASN A 238 -38.57 11.41 -35.01
C ASN A 238 -37.32 11.47 -35.92
N ARG A 239 -37.50 11.21 -37.23
CA ARG A 239 -36.41 11.27 -38.21
C ARG A 239 -35.76 12.65 -38.36
N ASP A 240 -36.47 13.69 -37.97
CA ASP A 240 -35.99 15.07 -37.95
C ASP A 240 -35.25 15.42 -36.64
N GLY A 241 -35.11 14.46 -35.72
CA GLY A 241 -34.46 14.63 -34.43
C GLY A 241 -35.34 15.24 -33.33
N SER A 242 -36.60 15.59 -33.63
CA SER A 242 -37.55 16.08 -32.64
C SER A 242 -38.02 14.95 -31.71
N THR A 243 -38.31 15.25 -30.44
CA THR A 243 -38.90 14.26 -29.53
C THR A 243 -40.25 13.79 -30.07
N MET A 244 -40.47 12.47 -30.09
CA MET A 244 -41.73 11.92 -30.59
C MET A 244 -42.90 12.31 -29.68
N SER A 245 -44.06 12.57 -30.28
CA SER A 245 -45.30 12.78 -29.52
C SER A 245 -45.71 11.48 -28.82
N GLY A 246 -46.39 11.59 -27.67
CA GLY A 246 -46.83 10.43 -26.90
C GLY A 246 -47.74 9.45 -27.67
N VAL A 247 -48.48 9.92 -28.69
CA VAL A 247 -49.33 9.06 -29.55
C VAL A 247 -48.47 8.25 -30.52
N ALA A 248 -47.54 8.90 -31.23
CA ALA A 248 -46.62 8.21 -32.14
C ALA A 248 -45.68 7.25 -31.40
N ALA A 249 -45.30 7.59 -30.17
CA ALA A 249 -44.49 6.73 -29.30
C ALA A 249 -45.26 5.48 -28.82
N ARG A 250 -46.59 5.55 -28.63
CA ARG A 250 -47.43 4.39 -28.26
C ARG A 250 -47.54 3.35 -29.38
N ASP A 251 -47.54 3.79 -30.64
CA ASP A 251 -47.49 2.88 -31.79
C ASP A 251 -46.16 2.13 -31.87
N ILE A 252 -45.07 2.74 -31.40
CA ILE A 252 -43.78 2.07 -31.23
C ILE A 252 -43.82 1.16 -29.98
N ALA A 253 -44.45 1.59 -28.88
CA ALA A 253 -44.66 0.80 -27.64
C ALA A 253 -45.29 -0.58 -27.90
N THR A 254 -46.25 -0.68 -28.83
CA THR A 254 -46.83 -1.99 -29.19
C THR A 254 -45.83 -2.95 -29.86
N ARG A 255 -44.81 -2.42 -30.56
CA ARG A 255 -43.69 -3.21 -31.11
C ARG A 255 -42.68 -3.60 -30.03
N PHE A 256 -42.64 -2.89 -28.91
CA PHE A 256 -41.69 -3.15 -27.83
C PHE A 256 -41.91 -4.50 -27.13
N SER A 257 -43.09 -5.12 -27.15
CA SER A 257 -43.27 -6.47 -26.58
C SER A 257 -42.39 -7.52 -27.29
N THR A 258 -42.29 -7.44 -28.62
CA THR A 258 -41.41 -8.28 -29.42
C THR A 258 -39.93 -7.91 -29.27
N LEU A 259 -39.66 -6.62 -29.09
CA LEU A 259 -38.33 -6.07 -28.85
C LEU A 259 -37.79 -6.45 -27.47
N GLU A 260 -38.64 -6.49 -26.45
CA GLU A 260 -38.33 -6.95 -25.09
C GLU A 260 -37.93 -8.42 -25.12
N ALA A 261 -38.74 -9.29 -25.73
CA ALA A 261 -38.42 -10.71 -25.87
C ALA A 261 -37.11 -10.94 -26.64
N THR A 262 -36.90 -10.19 -27.73
CA THR A 262 -35.69 -10.27 -28.55
C THR A 262 -34.47 -9.77 -27.79
N ASN A 263 -34.56 -8.63 -27.12
CA ASN A 263 -33.49 -8.01 -26.34
C ASN A 263 -33.15 -8.86 -25.11
N ARG A 264 -34.13 -9.39 -24.37
CA ARG A 264 -33.90 -10.33 -23.27
C ARG A 264 -33.04 -11.51 -23.74
N SER A 265 -33.46 -12.18 -24.82
CA SER A 265 -32.73 -13.33 -25.36
C SER A 265 -31.33 -12.98 -25.90
N THR A 266 -31.12 -11.75 -26.35
CA THR A 266 -29.84 -11.25 -26.85
C THR A 266 -28.91 -10.87 -25.70
N LEU A 267 -29.43 -10.21 -24.67
CA LEU A 267 -28.69 -9.80 -23.48
C LEU A 267 -28.24 -11.00 -22.65
N CYS A 268 -29.06 -12.06 -22.58
CA CYS A 268 -28.68 -13.33 -21.95
C CYS A 268 -27.67 -14.14 -22.78
N ARG A 269 -27.40 -13.77 -24.05
CA ARG A 269 -26.40 -14.44 -24.91
C ARG A 269 -25.14 -13.60 -25.17
N ALA A 270 -25.24 -12.28 -25.07
CA ALA A 270 -24.16 -11.33 -25.33
C ALA A 270 -23.21 -11.16 -24.14
N LYS A 271 -22.09 -10.45 -24.32
CA LYS A 271 -21.09 -10.12 -23.28
C LYS A 271 -21.66 -9.50 -21.99
N SER A 272 -22.88 -8.97 -22.04
CA SER A 272 -23.67 -8.52 -20.89
C SER A 272 -23.99 -9.63 -19.88
N THR A 273 -23.85 -10.91 -20.26
CA THR A 273 -23.93 -12.06 -19.35
C THR A 273 -22.96 -11.99 -18.19
N ASN A 274 -21.81 -11.32 -18.34
CA ASN A 274 -20.88 -11.13 -17.22
C ASN A 274 -21.45 -10.19 -16.15
N LEU A 275 -22.24 -9.19 -16.53
CA LEU A 275 -22.89 -8.27 -15.59
C LEU A 275 -24.15 -8.94 -14.99
N ILE A 276 -25.02 -9.50 -15.83
CA ILE A 276 -26.23 -10.21 -15.37
C ILE A 276 -25.86 -11.40 -14.47
N GLY A 277 -24.88 -12.21 -14.89
CA GLY A 277 -24.37 -13.35 -14.12
C GLY A 277 -23.67 -12.97 -12.82
N SER A 278 -23.26 -11.70 -12.66
CA SER A 278 -22.72 -11.15 -11.41
C SER A 278 -23.79 -10.56 -10.49
N GLY A 279 -25.08 -10.78 -10.80
CA GLY A 279 -26.21 -10.32 -9.97
C GLY A 279 -26.70 -8.91 -10.29
N ILE A 280 -26.25 -8.30 -11.39
CA ILE A 280 -26.64 -6.95 -11.81
C ILE A 280 -27.89 -7.03 -12.69
N SER A 281 -28.91 -6.26 -12.35
CA SER A 281 -30.10 -6.09 -13.20
C SER A 281 -29.90 -4.93 -14.17
N MET A 282 -30.52 -4.99 -15.34
CA MET A 282 -30.50 -3.91 -16.33
C MET A 282 -31.92 -3.40 -16.58
N ARG A 283 -32.15 -2.10 -16.34
CA ARG A 283 -33.43 -1.43 -16.56
C ARG A 283 -33.33 -0.48 -17.74
N TYR A 284 -34.31 -0.56 -18.64
CA TYR A 284 -34.37 0.24 -19.85
C TYR A 284 -35.61 1.13 -19.79
N ARG A 285 -35.42 2.45 -19.81
CA ARG A 285 -36.50 3.43 -19.74
C ARG A 285 -36.53 4.24 -21.03
N TYR A 286 -37.61 4.15 -21.78
CA TYR A 286 -37.81 4.92 -23.00
C TYR A 286 -38.85 6.01 -22.75
N SER A 287 -38.47 7.25 -22.97
CA SER A 287 -39.31 8.43 -22.80
C SER A 287 -39.63 9.09 -24.12
N ALA A 288 -40.77 9.76 -24.18
CA ALA A 288 -41.19 10.60 -25.29
C ALA A 288 -41.91 11.84 -24.72
N GLU A 289 -42.48 12.68 -25.57
CA GLU A 289 -43.30 13.79 -25.11
C GLU A 289 -44.48 13.28 -24.28
N GLY A 290 -44.60 13.75 -23.03
CA GLY A 290 -45.62 13.30 -22.09
C GLY A 290 -45.18 12.21 -21.10
N GLY A 291 -43.92 11.75 -21.13
CA GLY A 291 -43.32 10.94 -20.06
C GLY A 291 -42.72 9.61 -20.51
N VAL A 292 -42.61 8.66 -19.57
CA VAL A 292 -42.08 7.32 -19.83
C VAL A 292 -43.13 6.48 -20.56
N ILE A 293 -42.71 5.88 -21.68
CA ILE A 293 -43.56 5.08 -22.56
C ILE A 293 -43.31 3.59 -22.34
N VAL A 294 -42.04 3.21 -22.15
CA VAL A 294 -41.63 1.83 -21.91
C VAL A 294 -40.65 1.79 -20.75
N ASP A 295 -40.87 0.85 -19.83
CA ASP A 295 -40.01 0.60 -18.68
C ASP A 295 -40.00 -0.90 -18.40
N TYR A 296 -38.86 -1.56 -18.68
CA TYR A 296 -38.69 -2.97 -18.38
C TYR A 296 -37.31 -3.22 -17.77
N THR A 297 -37.22 -4.29 -16.99
CA THR A 297 -35.98 -4.72 -16.31
C THR A 297 -35.68 -6.16 -16.68
N VAL A 298 -34.42 -6.42 -17.00
CA VAL A 298 -33.86 -7.76 -17.19
C VAL A 298 -33.04 -8.09 -15.95
N THR A 299 -33.45 -9.12 -15.23
CA THR A 299 -32.84 -9.59 -13.99
C THR A 299 -32.02 -10.86 -14.25
N PRO A 300 -31.14 -11.27 -13.32
CA PRO A 300 -30.44 -12.54 -13.40
C PRO A 300 -31.38 -13.75 -13.53
N ALA A 301 -32.56 -13.69 -12.91
CA ALA A 301 -33.56 -14.75 -12.99
C ALA A 301 -34.17 -14.91 -14.39
N ASP A 302 -34.18 -13.84 -15.20
CA ASP A 302 -34.67 -13.90 -16.58
C ASP A 302 -33.71 -14.63 -17.54
N CYS A 303 -32.45 -14.87 -17.10
CA CYS A 303 -31.41 -15.53 -17.87
C CYS A 303 -30.96 -16.88 -17.28
N ALA A 304 -31.61 -17.36 -16.22
CA ALA A 304 -31.34 -18.66 -15.58
C ALA A 304 -32.04 -19.80 -16.33
#